data_AF-A0A2H1L0C1-F1
#
_entry.id   AF-A0A2H1L0C1-F1
#
_cell.length_a   1.000
_cell.length_b   1.000
_cell.length_c   1.000
_cell.angle_alpha   90.00
_cell.angle_beta   90.00
_cell.angle_gamma   90.00
#
_symmetry.space_group_name_H-M   'P 1'
#
loop_
_entity.id
_entity.type
_entity.pdbx_description
1 polymer ?
#
loop_
_entity_poly.entity_id
_entity_poly.type
_entity_poly.pdbx_seq_one_letter_code
_entity_poly.pdbx_strand_id
1 'polypeptide(L)'
;MLRTITNERQIIIGGTDLNDLMSQLDFVEMWLFLHTGRRCTEAEKTMINALMVSLMDHGVTPTTVAARMTMLSAPDSLQGAVASGILGAGDRFLGVTENVTRSLYVAGYDAGRNGDVGWVHEAADRLMMQDGQIHGIGHNIHSGTDPRVSAVIDIAKSLGMPLEAWKVLELTAEKLSEKKQRKFVVNNAGAVGAAIAALGLEPEFARGLSVVARAAGLVVHAIDEKKSLESKKLWERLVAEENNSIQEGDSER
;
A
#
# COMPACT_ATOMS: atom_id res chain seq x y z
N MET A 1 -20.45 6.95 13.61
CA MET A 1 -20.07 5.83 12.73
C MET A 1 -21.29 5.47 11.88
N LEU A 2 -21.13 5.38 10.55
CA LEU A 2 -22.19 4.90 9.66
C LEU A 2 -22.60 3.49 10.09
N ARG A 3 -23.91 3.26 10.20
CA ARG A 3 -24.45 1.93 10.53
C ARG A 3 -24.99 1.29 9.25
N THR A 4 -24.65 0.02 9.06
CA THR A 4 -25.30 -0.85 8.09
C THR A 4 -26.32 -1.71 8.82
N ILE A 5 -27.56 -1.74 8.32
CA ILE A 5 -28.66 -2.54 8.85
C ILE A 5 -29.16 -3.43 7.72
N THR A 6 -29.17 -4.74 7.93
CA THR A 6 -29.69 -5.71 6.98
C THR A 6 -30.91 -6.40 7.56
N ASN A 7 -31.97 -6.53 6.77
CA ASN A 7 -33.14 -7.34 7.09
C ASN A 7 -33.57 -8.15 5.85
N GLU A 8 -34.68 -8.89 5.95
CA GLU A 8 -35.19 -9.75 4.87
C GLU A 8 -35.51 -8.99 3.56
N ARG A 9 -35.73 -7.68 3.61
CA ARG A 9 -36.19 -6.87 2.48
C ARG A 9 -35.12 -5.93 1.94
N GLN A 10 -34.25 -5.40 2.80
CA GLN A 10 -33.39 -4.27 2.47
C GLN A 10 -32.04 -4.32 3.21
N ILE A 11 -31.05 -3.69 2.59
CA ILE A 11 -29.77 -3.34 3.21
C ILE A 11 -29.71 -1.82 3.24
N ILE A 12 -29.71 -1.24 4.43
CA ILE A 12 -29.65 0.21 4.65
C ILE A 12 -28.26 0.59 5.14
N ILE A 13 -27.59 1.48 4.42
CA ILE A 13 -26.26 1.99 4.75
C ILE A 13 -26.38 3.49 4.96
N GLY A 14 -26.20 3.94 6.20
CA GLY A 14 -26.29 5.37 6.50
C GLY A 14 -27.66 6.00 6.29
N GLY A 15 -28.72 5.19 6.32
CA GLY A 15 -30.08 5.64 6.03
C GLY A 15 -30.50 5.54 4.56
N THR A 16 -29.60 5.11 3.66
CA THR A 16 -29.91 4.92 2.24
C THR A 16 -29.94 3.44 1.87
N ASP A 17 -30.89 3.03 1.02
CA ASP A 17 -30.96 1.65 0.51
C ASP A 17 -29.75 1.35 -0.39
N LEU A 18 -29.15 0.17 -0.24
CA LEU A 18 -28.00 -0.26 -1.03
C LEU A 18 -28.32 -0.25 -2.54
N ASN A 19 -29.56 -0.54 -2.95
CA ASN A 19 -29.94 -0.51 -4.36
C ASN A 19 -29.80 0.89 -4.97
N ASP A 20 -30.14 1.92 -4.20
CA ASP A 20 -29.94 3.31 -4.63
C ASP A 20 -28.45 3.63 -4.70
N LEU A 21 -27.68 3.22 -3.69
CA LEU A 21 -26.24 3.46 -3.63
C LEU A 21 -25.47 2.81 -4.79
N MET A 22 -25.84 1.58 -5.20
CA MET A 22 -25.23 0.89 -6.33
C MET A 22 -25.38 1.64 -7.66
N SER A 23 -26.44 2.45 -7.81
CA SER A 23 -26.67 3.28 -9.00
C SER A 23 -25.98 4.65 -8.94
N GLN A 24 -25.54 5.07 -7.75
CA GLN A 24 -25.05 6.42 -7.49
C GLN A 24 -23.54 6.49 -7.24
N LEU A 25 -22.93 5.42 -6.74
CA LEU A 25 -21.53 5.40 -6.33
C LEU A 25 -20.77 4.30 -7.05
N ASP A 26 -19.54 4.60 -7.41
CA ASP A 26 -18.54 3.57 -7.67
C ASP A 26 -17.97 2.98 -6.37
N PHE A 27 -17.04 2.03 -6.54
CA PHE A 27 -16.42 1.33 -5.43
C PHE A 27 -15.64 2.25 -4.48
N VAL A 28 -14.89 3.22 -5.01
CA VAL A 28 -14.07 4.15 -4.22
C VAL A 28 -14.96 5.12 -3.45
N GLU A 29 -15.99 5.66 -4.11
CA GLU A 29 -16.99 6.52 -3.49
C GLU A 29 -17.75 5.81 -2.38
N MET A 30 -18.15 4.55 -2.61
CA MET A 30 -18.81 3.74 -1.61
C MET A 30 -17.90 3.46 -0.40
N TRP A 31 -16.63 3.17 -0.66
CA TRP A 31 -15.65 2.93 0.41
C TRP A 31 -15.40 4.18 1.24
N LEU A 32 -15.14 5.32 0.60
CA LEU A 32 -14.97 6.60 1.29
C LEU A 32 -16.24 7.02 2.02
N PHE A 33 -17.43 6.75 1.46
CA PHE A 33 -18.69 6.99 2.14
C PHE A 33 -18.76 6.17 3.43
N LEU A 34 -18.56 4.85 3.38
CA LEU A 34 -18.58 3.96 4.55
C LEU A 34 -17.58 4.38 5.63
N HIS A 35 -16.40 4.85 5.22
CA HIS A 35 -15.35 5.27 6.12
C HIS A 35 -15.63 6.63 6.77
N THR A 36 -15.99 7.64 5.97
CA THR A 36 -16.06 9.05 6.40
C THR A 36 -17.44 9.50 6.86
N GLY A 37 -18.51 8.78 6.49
CA GLY A 37 -19.87 9.23 6.76
C GLY A 37 -20.44 10.23 5.75
N ARG A 38 -19.66 10.66 4.76
CA ARG A 38 -20.04 11.70 3.78
C ARG A 38 -19.72 11.29 2.35
N ARG A 39 -20.34 11.96 1.39
CA ARG A 39 -19.90 11.89 -0.01
C ARG A 39 -18.48 12.45 -0.10
N CYS A 40 -17.62 11.76 -0.83
CA CYS A 40 -16.30 12.27 -1.17
C CYS A 40 -16.40 13.32 -2.27
N THR A 41 -15.36 14.13 -2.39
CA THR A 41 -15.14 15.01 -3.53
C THR A 41 -14.55 14.23 -4.70
N GLU A 42 -14.64 14.76 -5.91
CA GLU A 42 -13.98 14.18 -7.09
C GLU A 42 -12.46 14.07 -6.93
N ALA A 43 -11.84 15.02 -6.21
CA ALA A 43 -10.41 14.98 -5.92
C ALA A 43 -10.03 13.81 -5.00
N GLU A 44 -10.78 13.61 -3.92
CA GLU A 44 -10.58 12.46 -3.03
C GLU A 44 -10.73 11.14 -3.78
N LYS A 45 -11.82 10.98 -4.53
CA LYS A 45 -12.08 9.79 -5.37
C LYS A 45 -10.94 9.54 -6.36
N THR A 46 -10.53 10.56 -7.10
CA THR A 46 -9.50 10.44 -8.15
C THR A 46 -8.16 10.06 -7.54
N MET A 47 -7.77 10.70 -6.43
CA MET A 47 -6.53 10.37 -5.74
C MET A 47 -6.56 8.95 -5.17
N ILE A 48 -7.60 8.57 -4.42
CA ILE A 48 -7.70 7.22 -3.84
C ILE A 48 -7.66 6.15 -4.92
N ASN A 49 -8.37 6.33 -6.04
CA ASN A 49 -8.31 5.40 -7.16
C ASN A 49 -6.88 5.27 -7.72
N ALA A 50 -6.17 6.38 -7.94
CA ALA A 50 -4.80 6.36 -8.41
C ALA A 50 -3.83 5.65 -7.44
N LEU A 51 -4.01 5.86 -6.13
CA LEU A 51 -3.23 5.17 -5.10
C LEU A 51 -3.49 3.66 -5.10
N MET A 52 -4.75 3.24 -5.25
CA MET A 52 -5.09 1.82 -5.35
C MET A 52 -4.43 1.18 -6.57
N VAL A 53 -4.44 1.86 -7.72
CA VAL A 53 -3.77 1.39 -8.94
C VAL A 53 -2.26 1.26 -8.72
N SER A 54 -1.62 2.23 -8.07
CA SER A 54 -0.16 2.21 -7.85
C SER A 54 0.33 1.09 -6.91
N LEU A 55 -0.56 0.58 -6.06
CA LEU A 55 -0.29 -0.44 -5.04
C LEU A 55 -0.72 -1.85 -5.44
N MET A 56 -1.57 -1.97 -6.47
CA MET A 56 -2.27 -3.20 -6.82
C MET A 56 -1.31 -4.38 -7.04
N ASP A 57 -0.27 -4.15 -7.85
CA ASP A 57 0.64 -5.20 -8.25
C ASP A 57 2.11 -4.74 -8.26
N HIS A 58 3.02 -5.68 -8.05
CA HIS A 58 4.47 -5.44 -8.13
C HIS A 58 5.23 -6.68 -8.61
N GLY A 59 4.56 -7.55 -9.38
CA GLY A 59 5.09 -8.83 -9.82
C GLY A 59 5.41 -9.77 -8.67
N VAL A 60 6.46 -10.59 -8.84
CA VAL A 60 6.83 -11.63 -7.89
C VAL A 60 7.41 -11.04 -6.62
N THR A 61 6.64 -11.13 -5.55
CA THR A 61 7.00 -10.78 -4.17
C THR A 61 6.76 -11.99 -3.25
N PRO A 62 7.30 -12.00 -2.02
CA PRO A 62 6.99 -13.08 -1.07
C PRO A 62 5.47 -13.30 -0.88
N THR A 63 4.68 -12.22 -0.86
CA THR A 63 3.21 -12.30 -0.73
C THR A 63 2.55 -12.99 -1.93
N THR A 64 2.97 -12.68 -3.17
CA THR A 64 2.42 -13.34 -4.37
C THR A 64 2.90 -14.78 -4.47
N VAL A 65 4.12 -15.10 -4.02
CA VAL A 65 4.63 -16.48 -3.98
C VAL A 65 3.81 -17.31 -2.99
N ALA A 66 3.53 -16.79 -1.79
CA ALA A 66 2.69 -17.46 -0.80
C ALA A 66 1.27 -17.74 -1.34
N ALA A 67 0.65 -16.74 -1.96
CA ALA A 67 -0.67 -16.87 -2.59
C ALA A 67 -0.68 -17.96 -3.66
N ARG A 68 0.31 -17.95 -4.56
CA ARG A 68 0.43 -18.92 -5.64
C ARG A 68 0.72 -20.34 -5.14
N MET A 69 1.59 -20.51 -4.16
CA MET A 69 1.84 -21.81 -3.51
C MET A 69 0.60 -22.38 -2.84
N THR A 70 -0.21 -21.51 -2.21
CA THR A 70 -1.49 -21.92 -1.62
C THR A 70 -2.47 -22.36 -2.69
N MET A 71 -2.56 -21.62 -3.81
CA MET A 71 -3.41 -21.98 -4.94
C MET A 71 -2.96 -23.29 -5.61
N LEU A 72 -1.66 -23.54 -5.72
CA LEU A 72 -1.13 -24.82 -6.20
C LEU A 72 -1.58 -25.98 -5.31
N SER A 73 -1.55 -25.77 -3.99
CA SER A 73 -1.88 -26.79 -2.99
C SER A 73 -3.39 -27.03 -2.85
N ALA A 74 -4.20 -25.98 -2.98
CA ALA A 74 -5.66 -26.01 -2.88
C ALA A 74 -6.29 -25.21 -4.05
N PRO A 75 -6.39 -25.81 -5.26
CA PRO A 75 -6.86 -25.12 -6.47
C PRO A 75 -8.30 -24.59 -6.43
N ASP A 76 -9.09 -25.04 -5.46
CA ASP A 76 -10.46 -24.62 -5.17
C ASP A 76 -10.56 -23.46 -4.15
N SER A 77 -9.45 -23.10 -3.49
CA SER A 77 -9.43 -22.10 -2.40
C SER A 77 -8.83 -20.76 -2.85
N LEU A 78 -9.56 -20.00 -3.66
CA LEU A 78 -9.14 -18.66 -4.08
C LEU A 78 -8.98 -17.70 -2.90
N GLN A 79 -9.95 -17.68 -2.00
CA GLN A 79 -9.91 -16.88 -0.78
C GLN A 79 -8.75 -17.30 0.13
N GLY A 80 -8.41 -18.59 0.20
CA GLY A 80 -7.27 -19.08 0.96
C GLY A 80 -5.95 -18.57 0.38
N ALA A 81 -5.81 -18.59 -0.95
CA ALA A 81 -4.64 -18.04 -1.63
C ALA A 81 -4.49 -16.52 -1.43
N VAL A 82 -5.57 -15.76 -1.55
CA VAL A 82 -5.52 -14.31 -1.26
C VAL A 82 -5.16 -14.08 0.22
N ALA A 83 -5.79 -14.80 1.13
CA ALA A 83 -5.54 -14.69 2.56
C ALA A 83 -4.07 -15.00 2.90
N SER A 84 -3.47 -16.05 2.33
CA SER A 84 -2.06 -16.38 2.60
C SER A 84 -1.09 -15.31 2.11
N GLY A 85 -1.39 -14.68 0.97
CA GLY A 85 -0.63 -13.53 0.50
C GLY A 85 -0.75 -12.32 1.43
N ILE A 86 -1.95 -12.02 1.93
CA ILE A 86 -2.20 -10.90 2.86
C ILE A 86 -1.62 -11.16 4.24
N LEU A 87 -1.70 -12.38 4.78
CA LEU A 87 -1.15 -12.73 6.10
C LEU A 87 0.37 -12.53 6.18
N GLY A 88 1.07 -12.67 5.05
CA GLY A 88 2.51 -12.36 4.95
C GLY A 88 2.85 -10.87 4.86
N ALA A 89 1.85 -9.99 4.74
CA ALA A 89 2.02 -8.57 4.51
C ALA A 89 1.97 -7.74 5.82
N GLY A 90 3.07 -7.75 6.58
CA GLY A 90 3.26 -6.97 7.82
C GLY A 90 3.91 -5.60 7.61
N ASP A 91 4.61 -5.03 8.59
CA ASP A 91 5.15 -3.66 8.47
C ASP A 91 6.14 -3.47 7.32
N ARG A 92 6.86 -4.53 6.94
CA ARG A 92 7.77 -4.50 5.79
C ARG A 92 7.05 -4.47 4.44
N PHE A 93 5.79 -4.92 4.38
CA PHE A 93 5.00 -5.06 3.17
C PHE A 93 3.56 -4.57 3.41
N LEU A 94 3.13 -3.52 2.70
CA LEU A 94 1.82 -2.84 2.89
C LEU A 94 1.72 -1.96 4.14
N GLY A 95 2.30 -2.34 5.30
CA GLY A 95 2.23 -1.51 6.51
C GLY A 95 3.02 -0.19 6.47
N VAL A 96 3.96 -0.05 5.53
CA VAL A 96 4.80 1.15 5.38
C VAL A 96 3.98 2.41 5.11
N THR A 97 2.86 2.30 4.39
CA THR A 97 2.01 3.46 4.05
C THR A 97 1.38 4.07 5.29
N GLU A 98 0.86 3.25 6.21
CA GLU A 98 0.38 3.70 7.53
C GLU A 98 1.50 4.33 8.34
N ASN A 99 2.68 3.70 8.39
CA ASN A 99 3.80 4.22 9.17
C ASN A 99 4.23 5.61 8.67
N VAL A 100 4.24 5.83 7.35
CA VAL A 100 4.50 7.15 6.75
C VAL A 100 3.44 8.16 7.15
N THR A 101 2.15 7.84 6.96
CA THR A 101 1.05 8.76 7.32
C THR A 101 1.09 9.12 8.80
N ARG A 102 1.31 8.12 9.67
CA ARG A 102 1.44 8.33 11.12
C ARG A 102 2.63 9.21 11.47
N SER A 103 3.80 8.96 10.87
CA SER A 103 5.00 9.77 11.11
C SER A 103 4.80 11.22 10.68
N LEU A 104 4.11 11.48 9.56
CA LEU A 104 3.78 12.84 9.13
C LEU A 104 2.90 13.56 10.16
N TYR A 105 1.84 12.92 10.65
CA TYR A 105 0.99 13.51 11.70
C TYR A 105 1.74 13.76 13.00
N VAL A 106 2.59 12.82 13.45
CA VAL A 106 3.44 13.00 14.64
C VAL A 106 4.46 14.13 14.44
N ALA A 107 4.96 14.30 13.22
CA ALA A 107 5.83 15.43 12.85
C ALA A 107 5.09 16.77 12.75
N GLY A 108 3.78 16.80 13.02
CA GLY A 108 2.97 18.01 13.07
C GLY A 108 2.30 18.38 11.75
N TYR A 109 2.23 17.45 10.78
CA TYR A 109 1.39 17.64 9.61
C TYR A 109 -0.06 17.81 10.03
N ASP A 110 -0.72 18.82 9.46
CA ASP A 110 -2.16 19.06 9.62
C ASP A 110 -2.70 19.51 8.26
N ALA A 111 -3.61 18.72 7.69
CA ALA A 111 -4.21 19.00 6.39
C ALA A 111 -4.95 20.36 6.36
N GLY A 112 -5.32 20.91 7.52
CA GLY A 112 -5.96 22.22 7.64
C GLY A 112 -5.00 23.42 7.68
N ARG A 113 -3.68 23.20 7.83
CA ARG A 113 -2.66 24.26 7.89
C ARG A 113 -2.08 24.55 6.51
N ASN A 114 -2.90 25.16 5.65
CA ASN A 114 -2.42 25.64 4.35
C ASN A 114 -1.50 26.86 4.53
N GLY A 115 -0.28 26.80 3.98
CA GLY A 115 0.51 28.00 3.64
C GLY A 115 1.59 28.47 4.63
N ASP A 116 1.82 27.79 5.75
CA ASP A 116 3.01 28.07 6.57
C ASP A 116 4.19 27.21 6.06
N VAL A 117 5.23 27.85 5.52
CA VAL A 117 6.39 27.14 4.95
C VAL A 117 7.39 26.73 6.06
N GLY A 118 7.35 27.41 7.21
CA GLY A 118 8.31 27.18 8.30
C GLY A 118 8.20 25.79 8.90
N TRP A 119 6.98 25.25 9.02
CA TRP A 119 6.77 23.96 9.66
C TRP A 119 7.31 22.77 8.83
N VAL A 120 7.49 22.90 7.50
CA VAL A 120 8.01 21.80 6.66
C VAL A 120 9.43 21.41 7.08
N HIS A 121 10.29 22.40 7.34
CA HIS A 121 11.66 22.15 7.81
C HIS A 121 11.66 21.52 9.20
N GLU A 122 10.84 22.04 10.12
CA GLU A 122 10.70 21.53 11.49
C GLU A 122 10.14 20.10 11.51
N ALA A 123 9.18 19.78 10.65
CA ALA A 123 8.65 18.43 10.51
C ALA A 123 9.72 17.47 9.98
N ALA A 124 10.49 17.89 8.97
CA ALA A 124 11.59 17.10 8.46
C ALA A 124 12.67 16.85 9.52
N ASP A 125 12.98 17.85 10.37
CA ASP A 125 13.88 17.69 11.51
C ASP A 125 13.33 16.72 12.55
N ARG A 126 12.03 16.82 12.87
CA ARG A 126 11.36 15.87 13.78
C ARG A 126 11.43 14.43 13.26
N LEU A 127 11.23 14.21 11.96
CA LEU A 127 11.41 12.88 11.36
C LEU A 127 12.86 12.39 11.43
N MET A 128 13.85 13.27 11.26
CA MET A 128 15.27 12.93 11.37
C MET A 128 15.71 12.58 12.80
N MET A 129 14.96 13.02 13.81
CA MET A 129 15.18 12.72 15.22
C MET A 129 14.51 11.40 15.67
N GLN A 130 13.63 10.81 14.85
CA GLN A 130 13.04 9.52 15.18
C GLN A 130 14.10 8.42 15.16
N ASP A 131 14.10 7.58 16.18
CA ASP A 131 14.97 6.40 16.24
C ASP A 131 14.55 5.35 15.21
N GLY A 132 15.53 4.69 14.60
CA GLY A 132 15.30 3.60 13.67
C GLY A 132 15.18 4.03 12.20
N GLN A 133 14.40 3.27 11.43
CA GLN A 133 14.24 3.49 9.99
C GLN A 133 13.17 4.54 9.72
N ILE A 134 13.48 5.52 8.86
CA ILE A 134 12.49 6.48 8.36
C ILE A 134 11.70 5.79 7.23
N HIS A 135 10.44 5.48 7.50
CA HIS A 135 9.54 4.82 6.55
C HIS A 135 9.27 5.71 5.33
N GLY A 136 9.01 5.09 4.17
CA GLY A 136 8.74 5.82 2.92
C GLY A 136 9.97 6.39 2.22
N ILE A 137 11.17 6.26 2.81
CA ILE A 137 12.43 6.74 2.24
C ILE A 137 13.39 5.57 1.99
N GLY A 138 14.00 5.56 0.80
CA GLY A 138 14.88 4.51 0.29
C GLY A 138 14.14 3.47 -0.56
N HIS A 139 14.85 2.91 -1.54
CA HIS A 139 14.34 1.85 -2.41
C HIS A 139 15.44 0.84 -2.75
N ASN A 140 15.11 -0.45 -2.78
CA ASN A 140 16.07 -1.53 -3.07
C ASN A 140 16.37 -1.72 -4.57
N ILE A 141 15.70 -0.98 -5.46
CA ILE A 141 15.69 -1.18 -6.92
C ILE A 141 15.92 0.16 -7.60
N HIS A 142 15.13 1.17 -7.24
CA HIS A 142 15.24 2.52 -7.79
C HIS A 142 16.28 3.35 -7.01
N SER A 143 17.52 3.38 -7.50
CA SER A 143 18.57 4.27 -6.98
C SER A 143 18.40 5.74 -7.41
N GLY A 144 17.61 5.97 -8.47
CA GLY A 144 17.34 7.28 -9.05
C GLY A 144 16.11 7.95 -8.46
N THR A 145 14.93 7.50 -8.89
CA THR A 145 13.61 7.98 -8.46
C THR A 145 12.62 6.83 -8.70
N ASP A 146 11.67 6.62 -7.78
CA ASP A 146 10.57 5.71 -8.03
C ASP A 146 9.57 6.40 -8.98
N PRO A 147 9.31 5.86 -10.19
CA PRO A 147 8.51 6.56 -11.21
C PRO A 147 7.06 6.78 -10.77
N ARG A 148 6.57 6.03 -9.78
CA ARG A 148 5.21 6.19 -9.25
C ARG A 148 5.09 7.43 -8.36
N VAL A 149 6.19 7.85 -7.73
CA VAL A 149 6.20 9.01 -6.85
C VAL A 149 5.88 10.27 -7.63
N SER A 150 6.55 10.48 -8.78
CA SER A 150 6.25 11.62 -9.66
C SER A 150 4.82 11.57 -10.19
N ALA A 151 4.33 10.39 -10.58
CA ALA A 151 2.96 10.24 -11.07
C ALA A 151 1.90 10.61 -10.01
N VAL A 152 2.07 10.17 -8.76
CA VAL A 152 1.17 10.51 -7.65
C VAL A 152 1.20 12.01 -7.36
N ILE A 153 2.39 12.63 -7.35
CA ILE A 153 2.55 14.07 -7.13
C ILE A 153 1.91 14.88 -8.27
N ASP A 154 2.04 14.44 -9.52
CA ASP A 154 1.45 15.15 -10.66
C ASP A 154 -0.08 15.07 -10.66
N ILE A 155 -0.65 13.95 -10.19
CA ILE A 155 -2.09 13.84 -9.93
C ILE A 155 -2.50 14.77 -8.78
N ALA A 156 -1.73 14.83 -7.69
CA ALA A 156 -2.02 15.75 -6.58
C ALA A 156 -2.04 17.22 -7.05
N LYS A 157 -1.08 17.62 -7.90
CA LYS A 157 -1.04 18.95 -8.52
C LYS A 157 -2.27 19.23 -9.38
N SER A 158 -2.66 18.29 -10.24
CA SER A 158 -3.82 18.49 -11.14
C SER A 158 -5.14 18.62 -10.37
N LEU A 159 -5.21 18.02 -9.18
CA LEU A 159 -6.34 18.11 -8.26
C LEU A 159 -6.27 19.34 -7.33
N GLY A 160 -5.20 20.15 -7.40
CA GLY A 160 -5.00 21.31 -6.52
C GLY A 160 -4.75 20.94 -5.05
N MET A 161 -4.25 19.74 -4.78
CA MET A 161 -3.97 19.28 -3.43
C MET A 161 -2.72 19.94 -2.82
N PRO A 162 -2.70 20.14 -1.48
CA PRO A 162 -1.50 20.60 -0.77
C PRO A 162 -0.35 19.61 -0.94
N LEU A 163 0.86 20.08 -1.23
CA LEU A 163 2.04 19.23 -1.49
C LEU A 163 3.02 19.13 -0.32
N GLU A 164 2.71 19.76 0.80
CA GLU A 164 3.62 19.91 1.93
C GLU A 164 4.01 18.55 2.54
N ALA A 165 3.10 17.57 2.56
CA ALA A 165 3.41 16.23 3.05
C ALA A 165 4.54 15.56 2.25
N TRP A 166 4.54 15.72 0.92
CA TRP A 166 5.61 15.21 0.05
C TRP A 166 6.90 16.00 0.26
N LYS A 167 6.82 17.34 0.36
CA LYS A 167 7.99 18.21 0.60
C LYS A 167 8.70 17.86 1.91
N VAL A 168 7.95 17.52 2.97
CA VAL A 168 8.53 17.04 4.23
C VAL A 168 9.36 15.78 3.99
N LEU A 169 8.81 14.78 3.29
CA LEU A 169 9.53 13.53 2.99
C LEU A 169 10.74 13.74 2.08
N GLU A 170 10.63 14.60 1.07
CA GLU A 170 11.74 14.96 0.18
C GLU A 170 12.88 15.61 0.96
N LEU A 171 12.57 16.61 1.79
CA LEU A 171 13.56 17.29 2.62
C LEU A 171 14.17 16.36 3.69
N THR A 172 13.39 15.44 4.26
CA THR A 172 13.92 14.39 5.14
C THR A 172 14.86 13.45 4.37
N ALA A 173 14.54 13.09 3.12
CA ALA A 173 15.39 12.25 2.29
C ALA A 173 16.72 12.94 1.93
N GLU A 174 16.69 14.24 1.66
CA GLU A 174 17.89 15.07 1.45
C GLU A 174 18.78 15.09 2.70
N LYS A 175 18.21 15.46 3.86
CA LYS A 175 18.93 15.48 5.15
C LYS A 175 19.52 14.11 5.51
N LEU A 176 18.77 13.03 5.26
CA LEU A 176 19.25 11.66 5.47
C LEU A 176 20.39 11.32 4.51
N SER A 177 20.32 11.77 3.26
CA SER A 177 21.34 11.53 2.26
C SER A 177 22.66 12.18 2.61
N GLU A 178 22.62 13.41 3.10
CA GLU A 178 23.79 14.13 3.62
C GLU A 178 24.38 13.42 4.84
N LYS A 179 23.55 13.10 5.84
CA LYS A 179 23.97 12.43 7.08
C LYS A 179 24.61 11.07 6.84
N LYS A 180 24.13 10.33 5.84
CA LYS A 180 24.58 8.96 5.52
C LYS A 180 25.56 8.90 4.34
N GLN A 181 25.89 10.03 3.72
CA GLN A 181 26.74 10.12 2.52
C GLN A 181 26.33 9.13 1.40
N ARG A 182 25.02 8.96 1.22
CA ARG A 182 24.44 8.07 0.20
C ARG A 182 23.10 8.64 -0.24
N LYS A 183 22.76 8.53 -1.53
CA LYS A 183 21.45 8.97 -2.03
C LYS A 183 20.30 8.15 -1.43
N PHE A 184 19.33 8.83 -0.85
CA PHE A 184 18.01 8.33 -0.47
C PHE A 184 16.93 9.10 -1.21
N VAL A 185 15.86 8.41 -1.57
CA VAL A 185 14.72 9.00 -2.28
C VAL A 185 13.42 8.52 -1.67
N VAL A 186 12.37 9.32 -1.79
CA VAL A 186 11.02 8.90 -1.43
C VAL A 186 10.61 7.74 -2.34
N ASN A 187 10.02 6.69 -1.76
CA ASN A 187 9.47 5.55 -2.50
C ASN A 187 7.94 5.66 -2.62
N ASN A 188 7.31 4.76 -3.38
CA ASN A 188 5.85 4.79 -3.55
C ASN A 188 5.05 4.72 -2.24
N ALA A 189 5.53 3.99 -1.22
CA ALA A 189 4.85 3.96 0.07
C ALA A 189 4.91 5.33 0.77
N GLY A 190 6.01 6.07 0.61
CA GLY A 190 6.15 7.46 1.00
C GLY A 190 5.13 8.37 0.31
N ALA A 191 5.03 8.26 -1.03
CA ALA A 191 4.08 9.05 -1.82
C ALA A 191 2.63 8.76 -1.47
N VAL A 192 2.26 7.48 -1.26
CA VAL A 192 0.92 7.09 -0.82
C VAL A 192 0.64 7.64 0.58
N GLY A 193 1.56 7.46 1.53
CA GLY A 193 1.34 7.92 2.90
C GLY A 193 1.18 9.44 3.00
N ALA A 194 1.94 10.19 2.21
CA ALA A 194 1.79 11.63 2.05
C ALA A 194 0.45 12.03 1.44
N ALA A 195 -0.02 11.31 0.41
CA ALA A 195 -1.33 11.54 -0.19
C ALA A 195 -2.47 11.34 0.81
N ILE A 196 -2.44 10.25 1.59
CA ILE A 196 -3.43 9.99 2.64
C ILE A 196 -3.41 11.09 3.71
N ALA A 197 -2.22 11.51 4.14
CA ALA A 197 -2.08 12.62 5.08
C ALA A 197 -2.70 13.91 4.53
N ALA A 198 -2.41 14.24 3.27
CA ALA A 198 -2.94 15.42 2.58
C ALA A 198 -4.45 15.41 2.35
N LEU A 199 -5.06 14.22 2.26
CA LEU A 199 -6.52 14.05 2.23
C LEU A 199 -7.14 14.16 3.63
N GLY A 200 -6.34 14.20 4.70
CA GLY A 200 -6.81 14.27 6.08
C GLY A 200 -7.40 12.95 6.60
N LEU A 201 -6.99 11.81 6.03
CA LEU A 201 -7.49 10.48 6.40
C LEU A 201 -6.55 9.81 7.42
N GLU A 202 -7.09 8.92 8.27
CA GLU A 202 -6.31 8.32 9.35
C GLU A 202 -5.21 7.35 8.82
N PRO A 203 -4.10 7.17 9.57
CA PRO A 203 -3.03 6.24 9.18
C PRO A 203 -3.52 4.81 8.87
N GLU A 204 -4.48 4.31 9.64
CA GLU A 204 -5.07 2.98 9.47
C GLU A 204 -5.74 2.82 8.10
N PHE A 205 -6.30 3.91 7.55
CA PHE A 205 -6.86 3.91 6.20
C PHE A 205 -5.77 3.68 5.14
N ALA A 206 -4.54 4.18 5.33
CA ALA A 206 -3.44 3.94 4.40
C ALA A 206 -3.05 2.45 4.33
N ARG A 207 -3.01 1.75 5.48
CA ARG A 207 -2.80 0.29 5.50
C ARG A 207 -3.98 -0.43 4.84
N GLY A 208 -5.21 -0.05 5.19
CA GLY A 208 -6.43 -0.59 4.58
C GLY A 208 -6.42 -0.46 3.05
N LEU A 209 -6.04 0.71 2.52
CA LEU A 209 -5.85 0.97 1.10
C LEU A 209 -4.86 0.00 0.46
N SER A 210 -3.72 -0.19 1.12
CA SER A 210 -2.67 -1.09 0.64
C SER A 210 -3.12 -2.55 0.61
N VAL A 211 -3.89 -2.98 1.63
CA VAL A 211 -4.45 -4.34 1.72
C VAL A 211 -5.49 -4.58 0.63
N VAL A 212 -6.46 -3.69 0.45
CA VAL A 212 -7.51 -3.84 -0.57
C VAL A 212 -6.91 -3.83 -1.98
N ALA A 213 -6.01 -2.88 -2.27
CA ALA A 213 -5.33 -2.81 -3.56
C ALA A 213 -4.55 -4.10 -3.84
N ARG A 214 -3.75 -4.57 -2.86
CA ARG A 214 -2.95 -5.78 -3.03
C ARG A 214 -3.80 -7.04 -3.17
N ALA A 215 -4.93 -7.13 -2.48
CA ALA A 215 -5.85 -8.26 -2.61
C ALA A 215 -6.33 -8.44 -4.05
N ALA A 216 -6.61 -7.34 -4.77
CA ALA A 216 -6.99 -7.40 -6.19
C ALA A 216 -5.87 -8.00 -7.07
N GLY A 217 -4.62 -7.59 -6.87
CA GLY A 217 -3.46 -8.19 -7.57
C GLY A 217 -3.26 -9.66 -7.21
N LEU A 218 -3.41 -10.03 -5.94
CA LEU A 218 -3.29 -11.42 -5.49
C LEU A 218 -4.35 -12.33 -6.10
N VAL A 219 -5.58 -11.86 -6.32
CA VAL A 219 -6.61 -12.61 -7.05
C VAL A 219 -6.12 -12.96 -8.45
N VAL A 220 -5.55 -12.00 -9.19
CA VAL A 220 -5.02 -12.23 -10.54
C VAL A 220 -3.87 -13.23 -10.49
N HIS A 221 -2.91 -13.03 -9.59
CA HIS A 221 -1.78 -13.95 -9.41
C HIS A 221 -2.21 -15.39 -9.11
N ALA A 222 -3.24 -15.57 -8.30
CA ALA A 222 -3.77 -16.88 -7.94
C ALA A 222 -4.52 -17.52 -9.13
N ILE A 223 -5.34 -16.75 -9.86
CA ILE A 223 -6.01 -17.26 -11.07
C ILE A 223 -4.98 -17.69 -12.14
N ASP A 224 -3.93 -16.90 -12.34
CA ASP A 224 -2.87 -17.20 -13.31
C ASP A 224 -2.05 -18.43 -12.94
N GLU A 225 -1.90 -18.74 -11.65
CA GLU A 225 -1.18 -19.93 -11.20
C GLU A 225 -1.82 -21.22 -11.71
N LYS A 226 -3.17 -21.25 -11.85
CA LYS A 226 -3.89 -22.41 -12.39
C LYS A 226 -3.46 -22.79 -13.81
N LYS A 227 -2.89 -21.85 -14.56
CA LYS A 227 -2.42 -22.05 -15.93
C LYS A 227 -0.91 -22.13 -16.03
N SER A 228 -0.20 -21.26 -15.31
CA SER A 228 1.25 -21.10 -15.45
C SER A 228 2.05 -22.16 -14.68
N LEU A 229 1.52 -22.64 -13.53
CA LEU A 229 2.18 -23.61 -12.65
C LEU A 229 3.63 -23.23 -12.29
N GLU A 230 3.92 -21.93 -12.17
CA GLU A 230 5.27 -21.46 -11.82
C GLU A 230 5.68 -21.90 -10.41
N SER A 231 4.71 -22.00 -9.49
CA SER A 231 4.95 -22.48 -8.14
C SER A 231 5.31 -23.96 -8.12
N LYS A 232 4.76 -24.75 -9.06
CA LYS A 232 5.12 -26.17 -9.20
C LYS A 232 6.59 -26.31 -9.60
N LYS A 233 7.04 -25.52 -10.58
CA LYS A 233 8.45 -25.50 -11.00
C LYS A 233 9.38 -25.10 -9.85
N LEU A 234 8.99 -24.11 -9.05
CA LEU A 234 9.76 -23.68 -7.88
C LEU A 234 9.85 -24.81 -6.85
N TRP A 235 8.74 -25.47 -6.52
CA TRP A 235 8.72 -26.60 -5.59
C TRP A 235 9.58 -27.77 -6.09
N GLU A 236 9.44 -28.17 -7.35
CA GLU A 236 10.22 -29.26 -7.95
C GLU A 236 11.73 -28.98 -7.93
N ARG A 237 12.14 -27.72 -8.13
CA ARG A 237 13.56 -27.32 -8.01
C ARG A 237 14.11 -27.48 -6.60
N LEU A 238 13.37 -27.03 -5.58
CA LEU A 238 13.79 -27.17 -4.19
C LEU A 238 13.95 -28.65 -3.80
N VAL A 239 13.01 -29.49 -4.22
CA VAL A 239 13.11 -30.95 -4.01
C VAL A 239 14.33 -31.55 -4.71
N ALA A 240 14.65 -31.10 -5.93
CA ALA A 240 15.83 -31.57 -6.65
C ALA A 240 17.15 -31.15 -5.96
N GLU A 241 17.23 -29.91 -5.46
CA GLU A 241 18.39 -29.41 -4.69
C GLU A 241 18.60 -30.20 -3.40
N GLU A 242 17.53 -30.50 -2.66
CA GLU A 242 17.60 -31.33 -1.45
C GLU A 242 18.08 -32.76 -1.78
N ASN A 243 17.54 -33.38 -2.83
CA ASN A 243 17.95 -34.74 -3.23
C ASN A 243 19.43 -34.82 -3.65
N ASN A 244 19.94 -33.81 -4.34
CA ASN A 244 21.36 -33.76 -4.72
C ASN A 244 22.27 -33.67 -3.49
N SER A 245 21.88 -32.90 -2.47
CA SER A 245 22.67 -32.76 -1.23
C SER A 245 22.80 -34.07 -0.45
N ILE A 246 21.82 -34.97 -0.54
CA ILE A 246 21.87 -36.30 0.07
C ILE A 246 22.88 -37.19 -0.67
N GLN A 247 22.89 -37.15 -2.00
CA GLN A 247 23.79 -37.96 -2.82
C GLN A 247 25.27 -37.58 -2.64
N GLU A 248 25.58 -36.30 -2.48
CA GLU A 248 26.94 -35.85 -2.18
C GLU A 248 27.41 -36.35 -0.80
N GLY A 249 26.56 -36.27 0.23
CA GLY A 249 26.89 -36.72 1.58
C GLY A 249 27.07 -38.24 1.75
N ASP A 250 26.42 -39.05 0.91
CA ASP A 250 26.62 -40.51 0.88
C ASP A 250 27.86 -40.92 0.07
N SER A 251 28.34 -40.07 -0.84
CA SER A 251 29.55 -40.34 -1.64
C SER A 251 30.87 -40.03 -0.90
N GLU A 252 30.80 -39.28 0.21
CA GLU A 252 31.94 -38.95 1.07
C GLU A 252 32.12 -39.90 2.28
N ARG A 253 31.32 -40.99 2.37
CA ARG A 253 31.42 -42.04 3.40
C ARG A 253 31.92 -43.35 2.83
#